data_AF-S4RRD8-F1
#
_entry.id   AF-S4RRD8-F1
#
_cell.length_a   1.000
_cell.length_b   1.000
_cell.length_c   1.000
_cell.angle_alpha   90.00
_cell.angle_beta   90.00
_cell.angle_gamma   90.00
#
_symmetry.space_group_name_H-M   'P 1'
#
loop_
_entity.id
_entity.type
_entity.pdbx_description
1 polymer ?
#
loop_
_entity_poly.entity_id
_entity_poly.type
_entity_poly.pdbx_seq_one_letter_code
_entity_poly.pdbx_strand_id
1 'polypeptide(L)'
;AVCRVLCVCHGVMYKQISAWMLHGLLLDPHQEFFIQQGGATRPEQGAVATPTHSQSEQDDELGIGGVSGRQLRQMQNLHLSKEAVVLKESMRLYSIRPEMLPGYLPHRLAQKVLFVGESVQMFQSQAASQCASGSILKSHEDAFATEIHNLQQQDLFSLLELEMVVDKIRNTVAEHLWKLVVEEADLLGQLKTIKDFYLLGRGELFQAFIDSTQTLLKAPPTAVTEHDVNVALQQAASRVLLDDEHQLHLFHLTISTQARDHREQTQAIVSEGLSGHEGEAVREPWSGWAALGLSYTVRWPLHILLTPSVLDKYNVMFRYLLEVRRVQAELQRCWAVQMERKSSRMDKSDAVKWRLRNHMAFLVDNLQYYLQVDVLESQFSQLQQQVSSKRDFESIRLAHDAFLANLLATSFILLK
;
A
#
# COMPACT_ATOMS: atom_id res chain seq x y z
N ALA A 1 37.80 -25.30 -26.30
CA ALA A 1 37.58 -23.93 -26.82
C ALA A 1 36.28 -23.34 -26.27
N VAL A 2 35.12 -23.98 -26.47
CA VAL A 2 33.79 -23.50 -26.03
C VAL A 2 33.72 -23.23 -24.51
N CYS A 3 34.23 -24.12 -23.66
CA CYS A 3 34.23 -23.91 -22.20
C CYS A 3 35.02 -22.67 -21.76
N ARG A 4 36.12 -22.34 -22.45
CA ARG A 4 36.91 -21.13 -22.16
C ARG A 4 36.16 -19.86 -22.53
N VAL A 5 35.45 -19.86 -23.66
CA VAL A 5 34.59 -18.72 -24.05
C VAL A 5 33.48 -18.54 -23.01
N LEU A 6 32.84 -19.64 -22.61
CA LEU A 6 31.78 -19.61 -21.61
C LEU A 6 32.27 -19.07 -20.24
N CYS A 7 33.44 -19.50 -19.79
CA CYS A 7 34.08 -19.02 -18.56
C CYS A 7 34.31 -17.49 -18.59
N VAL A 8 34.82 -16.95 -19.71
CA VAL A 8 35.00 -15.50 -19.88
C VAL A 8 33.66 -14.75 -19.85
N CYS A 9 32.62 -15.28 -20.51
CA CYS A 9 31.27 -14.71 -20.47
C CYS A 9 30.66 -14.75 -19.07
N HIS A 10 30.82 -15.86 -18.33
CA HIS A 10 30.38 -15.96 -16.93
C HIS A 10 31.10 -14.95 -16.03
N GLY A 11 32.36 -14.60 -16.34
CA GLY A 11 33.06 -13.52 -15.64
C GLY A 11 32.33 -12.17 -15.69
N VAL A 12 31.61 -11.87 -16.78
CA VAL A 12 30.76 -10.66 -16.87
C VAL A 12 29.50 -10.83 -16.03
N MET A 13 28.86 -11.99 -16.12
CA MET A 13 27.67 -12.32 -15.31
C MET A 13 27.96 -12.22 -13.80
N TYR A 14 29.07 -12.79 -13.31
CA TYR A 14 29.47 -12.68 -11.91
C TYR A 14 29.72 -11.24 -11.47
N LYS A 15 30.30 -10.39 -12.33
CA LYS A 15 30.47 -8.96 -12.04
C LYS A 15 29.13 -8.25 -11.90
N GLN A 16 28.18 -8.52 -12.79
CA GLN A 16 26.83 -7.95 -12.72
C GLN A 16 26.08 -8.42 -11.47
N ILE A 17 26.12 -9.74 -11.17
CA ILE A 17 25.53 -10.31 -9.96
C ILE A 17 26.16 -9.70 -8.70
N SER A 18 27.49 -9.58 -8.65
CA SER A 18 28.21 -8.99 -7.51
C SER A 18 27.83 -7.52 -7.31
N ALA A 19 27.82 -6.72 -8.38
CA ALA A 19 27.47 -5.30 -8.31
C ALA A 19 26.03 -5.10 -7.81
N TRP A 20 25.10 -5.92 -8.31
CA TRP A 20 23.70 -5.89 -7.91
C TRP A 20 23.48 -6.39 -6.47
N MET A 21 24.03 -7.56 -6.11
CA MET A 21 23.77 -8.19 -4.82
C MET A 21 24.52 -7.55 -3.66
N LEU A 22 25.70 -6.96 -3.89
CA LEU A 22 26.51 -6.38 -2.81
C LEU A 22 26.28 -4.87 -2.66
N HIS A 23 25.96 -4.19 -3.75
CA HIS A 23 25.87 -2.73 -3.77
C HIS A 23 24.56 -2.21 -4.40
N GLY A 24 23.58 -3.05 -4.73
CA GLY A 24 22.32 -2.59 -5.34
C GLY A 24 22.48 -1.89 -6.71
N LEU A 25 23.65 -1.97 -7.34
CA LEU A 25 23.97 -1.24 -8.56
C LEU A 25 23.67 -2.09 -9.79
N LEU A 26 22.76 -1.60 -10.64
CA LEU A 26 22.46 -2.20 -11.94
C LEU A 26 23.42 -1.66 -13.01
N LEU A 27 24.58 -2.29 -13.16
CA LEU A 27 25.58 -1.95 -14.19
C LEU A 27 25.27 -2.63 -15.52
N ASP A 28 24.29 -2.10 -16.25
CA ASP A 28 23.82 -2.71 -17.51
C ASP A 28 23.42 -1.69 -18.59
N PRO A 29 24.40 -1.03 -19.26
CA PRO A 29 24.13 -0.02 -20.29
C PRO A 29 23.40 -0.57 -21.52
N HIS A 30 23.59 -1.86 -21.82
CA HIS A 30 23.08 -2.52 -23.03
C HIS A 30 21.84 -3.38 -22.75
N GLN A 31 21.34 -3.41 -21.52
CA GLN A 31 20.21 -4.22 -21.11
C GLN A 31 20.44 -5.72 -21.36
N GLU A 32 21.63 -6.22 -21.04
CA GLU A 32 22.04 -7.62 -21.23
C GLU A 32 21.81 -8.48 -19.99
N PHE A 33 21.59 -7.86 -18.83
CA PHE A 33 21.35 -8.56 -17.57
C PHE A 33 19.89 -9.03 -17.46
N PHE A 34 19.67 -10.14 -16.77
CA PHE A 34 18.32 -10.69 -16.58
C PHE A 34 17.49 -9.92 -15.56
N ILE A 35 18.04 -8.90 -14.91
CA ILE A 35 17.30 -7.96 -14.05
C ILE A 35 17.23 -6.62 -14.77
N GLN A 36 16.03 -6.04 -14.85
CA GLN A 36 15.79 -4.74 -15.48
C GLN A 36 15.06 -3.80 -14.54
N GLN A 37 15.29 -2.51 -14.69
CA GLN A 37 14.51 -1.49 -13.98
C GLN A 37 13.15 -1.28 -14.69
N GLY A 38 12.05 -1.53 -14.00
CA GLY A 38 10.68 -1.20 -14.42
C GLY A 38 10.51 0.30 -14.58
N GLY A 39 10.40 0.76 -15.83
CA GLY A 39 10.28 2.17 -16.20
C GLY A 39 11.06 2.57 -17.46
N ALA A 40 11.98 1.75 -17.96
CA ALA A 40 12.79 2.07 -19.13
C ALA A 40 12.42 1.26 -20.39
N THR A 41 11.19 1.41 -20.89
CA THR A 41 10.97 1.33 -22.35
C THR A 41 11.37 2.67 -22.93
N ARG A 42 12.53 2.72 -23.59
CA ARG A 42 13.04 3.92 -24.28
C ARG A 42 11.97 4.42 -25.29
N PRO A 43 11.63 5.73 -25.30
CA PRO A 43 10.91 6.31 -26.43
C PRO A 43 11.81 6.20 -27.67
N GLU A 44 11.26 5.64 -28.74
CA GLU A 44 11.93 5.58 -30.03
C GLU A 44 12.41 6.98 -30.42
N GLN A 45 13.70 7.08 -30.71
CA GLN A 45 14.30 8.30 -31.25
C GLN A 45 13.73 8.53 -32.65
N GLY A 46 12.98 9.62 -32.81
CA GLY A 46 12.44 9.97 -34.12
C GLY A 46 11.53 11.20 -34.17
N ALA A 47 11.91 12.33 -33.57
CA ALA A 47 11.41 13.63 -34.02
C ALA A 47 12.25 14.77 -33.43
N VAL A 48 12.99 15.45 -34.31
CA VAL A 48 13.60 16.75 -34.06
C VAL A 48 12.46 17.78 -33.95
N ALA A 49 12.37 18.49 -32.83
CA ALA A 49 11.55 19.70 -32.72
C ALA A 49 12.38 20.82 -32.10
N THR A 50 12.69 21.79 -32.95
CA THR A 50 13.31 23.09 -32.71
C THR A 50 12.53 23.94 -31.70
N PRO A 51 13.19 24.81 -30.91
CA PRO A 51 12.51 25.72 -30.00
C PRO A 51 11.95 26.91 -30.79
N THR A 52 10.67 27.23 -30.61
CA THR A 52 10.11 28.51 -31.04
C THR A 52 9.57 29.26 -29.84
N HIS A 53 9.92 30.55 -29.84
CA HIS A 53 9.66 31.56 -28.84
C HIS A 53 8.19 31.94 -28.70
N SER A 54 7.91 32.48 -27.51
CA SER A 54 7.11 33.66 -27.17
C SER A 54 5.58 33.59 -27.02
N GLN A 55 5.18 34.11 -25.85
CA GLN A 55 4.06 35.00 -25.51
C GLN A 55 3.26 34.43 -24.32
N SER A 56 2.91 35.15 -23.26
CA SER A 56 3.21 36.50 -22.78
C SER A 56 2.58 36.59 -21.38
N GLU A 57 3.24 37.35 -20.52
CA GLU A 57 2.86 37.69 -19.14
C GLU A 57 1.47 38.31 -19.03
N GLN A 58 0.81 38.08 -17.89
CA GLN A 58 0.08 39.11 -17.16
C GLN A 58 -0.07 38.68 -15.69
N ASP A 59 0.95 39.04 -14.92
CA ASP A 59 0.88 39.23 -13.48
C ASP A 59 0.24 40.60 -13.19
N ASP A 60 -0.80 40.62 -12.37
CA ASP A 60 -1.25 41.81 -11.65
C ASP A 60 -1.92 41.38 -10.35
N GLU A 61 -1.19 41.32 -9.23
CA GLU A 61 -1.72 41.76 -7.93
C GLU A 61 -0.59 42.02 -6.90
N LEU A 62 -0.35 43.30 -6.62
CA LEU A 62 0.48 43.79 -5.51
C LEU A 62 -0.40 43.97 -4.26
N GLY A 63 -0.02 43.37 -3.13
CA GLY A 63 -0.67 43.65 -1.84
C GLY A 63 -0.19 42.81 -0.64
N ILE A 64 0.89 43.27 0.02
CA ILE A 64 1.18 43.17 1.46
C ILE A 64 0.98 41.81 2.18
N GLY A 65 2.11 41.16 2.51
CA GLY A 65 2.35 40.54 3.82
C GLY A 65 1.49 39.36 4.26
N GLY A 66 1.76 38.18 3.71
CA GLY A 66 1.28 36.91 4.27
C GLY A 66 1.29 35.80 3.25
N VAL A 67 2.00 34.72 3.53
CA VAL A 67 1.99 33.49 2.72
C VAL A 67 0.53 33.05 2.56
N SER A 68 0.00 33.07 1.34
CA SER A 68 -1.38 32.64 1.09
C SER A 68 -1.54 31.18 1.51
N GLY A 69 -2.66 30.84 2.17
CA GLY A 69 -2.98 29.46 2.56
C GLY A 69 -2.96 28.46 1.40
N ARG A 70 -3.05 28.94 0.16
CA ARG A 70 -2.85 28.15 -1.07
C ARG A 70 -1.38 27.77 -1.30
N GLN A 71 -0.45 28.67 -1.01
CA GLN A 71 1.00 28.45 -1.13
C GLN A 71 1.53 27.53 -0.02
N LEU A 72 0.98 27.64 1.21
CA LEU A 72 1.24 26.69 2.30
C LEU A 72 0.71 25.28 1.97
N ARG A 73 -0.51 25.17 1.42
CA ARG A 73 -1.06 23.88 0.94
C ARG A 73 -0.25 23.30 -0.23
N GLN A 74 0.24 24.14 -1.13
CA GLN A 74 1.06 23.69 -2.26
C GLN A 74 2.44 23.21 -1.77
N MET A 75 3.04 23.87 -0.79
CA MET A 75 4.28 23.41 -0.14
C MET A 75 4.08 22.13 0.68
N GLN A 76 2.99 21.99 1.45
CA GLN A 76 2.64 20.73 2.14
C GLN A 76 2.33 19.59 1.17
N ASN A 77 1.58 19.85 0.09
CA ASN A 77 1.30 18.86 -0.95
C ASN A 77 2.54 18.51 -1.78
N LEU A 78 3.48 19.43 -1.99
CA LEU A 78 4.77 19.14 -2.63
C LEU A 78 5.68 18.27 -1.74
N HIS A 79 5.64 18.46 -0.42
CA HIS A 79 6.40 17.64 0.53
C HIS A 79 5.78 16.25 0.70
N LEU A 80 4.45 16.16 0.85
CA LEU A 80 3.72 14.88 0.89
C LEU A 80 3.79 14.14 -0.44
N SER A 81 3.74 14.83 -1.58
CA SER A 81 3.84 14.17 -2.90
C SER A 81 5.26 13.72 -3.21
N LYS A 82 6.32 14.41 -2.77
CA LYS A 82 7.68 13.89 -2.96
C LYS A 82 7.92 12.62 -2.16
N GLU A 83 7.50 12.58 -0.90
CA GLU A 83 7.59 11.34 -0.09
C GLU A 83 6.65 10.26 -0.61
N ALA A 84 5.40 10.59 -0.96
CA ALA A 84 4.44 9.61 -1.47
C ALA A 84 4.76 9.11 -2.88
N VAL A 85 5.34 9.92 -3.78
CA VAL A 85 5.79 9.49 -5.11
C VAL A 85 7.00 8.57 -4.97
N VAL A 86 7.99 8.93 -4.13
CA VAL A 86 9.14 8.07 -3.83
C VAL A 86 8.71 6.74 -3.18
N LEU A 87 7.65 6.74 -2.36
CA LEU A 87 7.12 5.53 -1.72
C LEU A 87 6.17 4.71 -2.60
N LYS A 88 5.45 5.33 -3.55
CA LYS A 88 4.56 4.64 -4.50
C LYS A 88 5.33 3.95 -5.63
N GLU A 89 6.53 4.44 -5.91
CA GLU A 89 7.39 3.99 -7.01
C GLU A 89 8.34 2.85 -6.60
N SER A 90 8.56 2.61 -5.31
CA SER A 90 9.76 1.94 -4.79
C SER A 90 9.76 0.40 -4.74
N MET A 91 8.73 -0.32 -5.21
CA MET A 91 8.69 -1.79 -5.03
C MET A 91 8.29 -2.65 -6.23
N ARG A 92 8.17 -2.04 -7.42
CA ARG A 92 8.30 -2.77 -8.68
C ARG A 92 9.29 -2.07 -9.61
N LEU A 93 10.31 -1.45 -9.01
CA LEU A 93 11.40 -0.86 -9.77
C LEU A 93 12.20 -1.91 -10.50
N TYR A 94 12.19 -3.18 -10.10
CA TYR A 94 12.96 -4.21 -10.78
C TYR A 94 12.11 -5.42 -11.15
N SER A 95 12.46 -6.07 -12.25
CA SER A 95 11.79 -7.28 -12.72
C SER A 95 12.78 -8.21 -13.42
N ILE A 96 12.48 -9.50 -13.42
CA ILE A 96 13.26 -10.50 -14.16
C ILE A 96 12.83 -10.45 -15.62
N ARG A 97 13.80 -10.39 -16.54
CA ARG A 97 13.61 -10.54 -17.98
C ARG A 97 13.85 -12.01 -18.38
N PRO A 98 12.80 -12.80 -18.65
CA PRO A 98 12.94 -14.22 -18.95
C PRO A 98 13.81 -14.50 -20.18
N GLU A 99 13.75 -13.60 -21.18
CA GLU A 99 14.49 -13.72 -22.44
C GLU A 99 16.02 -13.62 -22.28
N MET A 100 16.50 -12.93 -21.25
CA MET A 100 17.93 -12.76 -20.97
C MET A 100 18.43 -13.68 -19.85
N LEU A 101 17.56 -14.53 -19.31
CA LEU A 101 17.93 -15.53 -18.31
C LEU A 101 18.54 -16.76 -19.02
N PRO A 102 19.82 -17.09 -18.81
CA PRO A 102 20.41 -18.29 -19.39
C PRO A 102 19.64 -19.55 -18.98
N GLY A 103 19.32 -20.43 -19.94
CA GLY A 103 18.44 -21.57 -19.70
C GLY A 103 18.94 -22.60 -18.66
N TYR A 104 20.23 -22.59 -18.32
CA TYR A 104 20.80 -23.41 -17.25
C TYR A 104 20.66 -22.78 -15.86
N LEU A 105 20.27 -21.51 -15.75
CA LEU A 105 19.95 -20.85 -14.48
C LEU A 105 18.46 -21.02 -14.17
N PRO A 106 18.10 -21.66 -13.05
CA PRO A 106 16.71 -21.75 -12.63
C PRO A 106 16.12 -20.37 -12.35
N HIS A 107 14.86 -20.16 -12.75
CA HIS A 107 14.14 -18.93 -12.43
C HIS A 107 14.11 -18.62 -10.92
N ARG A 108 14.09 -19.66 -10.07
CA ARG A 108 14.17 -19.52 -8.60
C ARG A 108 15.45 -18.84 -8.14
N LEU A 109 16.58 -19.12 -8.79
CA LEU A 109 17.85 -18.46 -8.46
C LEU A 109 17.80 -16.98 -8.84
N ALA A 110 17.24 -16.66 -10.02
CA ALA A 110 17.05 -15.28 -10.46
C ALA A 110 16.15 -14.48 -9.50
N GLN A 111 15.11 -15.10 -8.94
CA GLN A 111 14.26 -14.50 -7.91
C GLN A 111 15.04 -14.17 -6.62
N LYS A 112 15.92 -15.08 -6.16
CA LYS A 112 16.80 -14.83 -5.01
C LYS A 112 17.75 -13.65 -5.27
N VAL A 113 18.36 -13.59 -6.45
CA VAL A 113 19.25 -12.49 -6.87
C VAL A 113 18.50 -11.16 -6.95
N LEU A 114 17.29 -11.15 -7.52
CA LEU A 114 16.41 -9.98 -7.57
C LEU A 114 16.12 -9.48 -6.15
N PHE A 115 15.60 -10.35 -5.28
CA PHE A 115 15.27 -10.00 -3.89
C PHE A 115 16.44 -9.38 -3.14
N VAL A 116 17.63 -9.99 -3.23
CA VAL A 116 18.83 -9.50 -2.54
C VAL A 116 19.18 -8.09 -3.00
N GLY A 117 19.30 -7.86 -4.31
CA GLY A 117 19.70 -6.54 -4.78
C GLY A 117 18.61 -5.47 -4.64
N GLU A 118 17.32 -5.83 -4.72
CA GLU A 118 16.23 -4.90 -4.38
C GLU A 118 16.33 -4.44 -2.92
N SER A 119 16.60 -5.39 -2.02
CA SER A 119 16.76 -5.11 -0.59
C SER A 119 17.96 -4.21 -0.31
N VAL A 120 19.10 -4.49 -0.94
CA VAL A 120 20.33 -3.68 -0.79
C VAL A 120 20.14 -2.29 -1.37
N GLN A 121 19.56 -2.19 -2.57
CA GLN A 121 19.32 -0.92 -3.24
C GLN A 121 18.34 -0.03 -2.46
N MET A 122 17.31 -0.64 -1.87
CA MET A 122 16.35 0.06 -1.01
C MET A 122 17.03 0.67 0.22
N PHE A 123 17.95 -0.06 0.85
CA PHE A 123 18.72 0.46 1.98
C PHE A 123 19.64 1.59 1.57
N GLN A 124 20.32 1.44 0.44
CA GLN A 124 21.33 2.41 0.01
C GLN A 124 20.71 3.73 -0.46
N SER A 125 19.57 3.65 -1.15
CA SER A 125 18.80 4.83 -1.57
C SER A 125 18.32 5.65 -0.37
N GLN A 126 17.93 4.99 0.72
CA GLN A 126 17.46 5.67 1.93
C GLN A 126 18.62 6.12 2.84
N ALA A 127 19.71 5.35 2.95
CA ALA A 127 20.91 5.74 3.70
C ALA A 127 21.59 7.00 3.13
N ALA A 128 21.43 7.26 1.83
CA ALA A 128 21.85 8.52 1.21
C ALA A 128 21.00 9.74 1.67
N SER A 129 19.76 9.50 2.12
CA SER A 129 18.82 10.54 2.56
C SER A 129 18.78 10.75 4.08
N GLN A 130 19.08 9.72 4.87
CA GLN A 130 19.12 9.76 6.33
C GLN A 130 20.46 9.21 6.79
N CYS A 131 21.28 10.10 7.36
CA CYS A 131 22.63 9.82 7.84
C CYS A 131 22.58 8.77 8.98
N ALA A 132 22.61 7.48 8.63
CA ALA A 132 22.76 6.36 9.55
C ALA A 132 23.48 5.19 8.85
N SER A 133 24.48 4.67 9.55
CA SER A 133 25.64 3.96 9.03
C SER A 133 25.39 2.53 8.53
N GLY A 134 25.91 2.23 7.34
CA GLY A 134 26.34 0.88 6.93
C GLY A 134 25.48 0.21 5.86
N SER A 135 26.14 -0.57 5.00
CA SER A 135 25.51 -1.54 4.09
C SER A 135 24.66 -2.53 4.90
N ILE A 136 23.53 -2.99 4.36
CA ILE A 136 22.71 -4.07 4.97
C ILE A 136 23.54 -5.34 5.23
N LEU A 137 24.60 -5.53 4.44
CA LEU A 137 25.54 -6.65 4.55
C LEU A 137 26.62 -6.43 5.63
N LYS A 138 26.70 -5.24 6.22
CA LYS A 138 27.64 -4.84 7.29
C LYS A 138 29.07 -5.34 6.99
N SER A 139 29.65 -6.14 7.89
CA SER A 139 31.01 -6.70 7.78
C SER A 139 31.13 -7.92 6.87
N HIS A 140 30.02 -8.39 6.27
CA HIS A 140 30.04 -9.57 5.40
C HIS A 140 30.27 -9.23 3.92
N GLU A 141 30.26 -7.95 3.54
CA GLU A 141 30.43 -7.50 2.15
C GLU A 141 31.74 -8.01 1.52
N ASP A 142 32.86 -7.84 2.21
CA ASP A 142 34.18 -8.31 1.74
C ASP A 142 34.25 -9.84 1.63
N ALA A 143 33.62 -10.55 2.57
CA ALA A 143 33.58 -12.01 2.57
C ALA A 143 32.78 -12.53 1.38
N PHE A 144 31.61 -11.93 1.09
CA PHE A 144 30.78 -12.29 -0.06
C PHE A 144 31.44 -11.90 -1.39
N ALA A 145 32.09 -10.74 -1.46
CA ALA A 145 32.88 -10.34 -2.63
C ALA A 145 33.98 -11.38 -2.93
N THR A 146 34.66 -11.86 -1.89
CA THR A 146 35.69 -12.91 -2.02
C THR A 146 35.10 -14.25 -2.48
N GLU A 147 33.95 -14.66 -1.94
CA GLU A 147 33.28 -15.90 -2.36
C GLU A 147 32.84 -15.85 -3.83
N ILE A 148 32.22 -14.75 -4.28
CA ILE A 148 31.84 -14.57 -5.69
C ILE A 148 33.09 -14.49 -6.58
N HIS A 149 34.15 -13.83 -6.12
CA HIS A 149 35.41 -13.78 -6.86
C HIS A 149 36.03 -15.17 -7.01
N ASN A 150 36.00 -16.00 -5.97
CA ASN A 150 36.51 -17.37 -6.03
C ASN A 150 35.72 -18.22 -7.04
N LEU A 151 34.40 -18.06 -7.12
CA LEU A 151 33.57 -18.71 -8.15
C LEU A 151 33.95 -18.26 -9.57
N GLN A 152 34.24 -16.96 -9.74
CA GLN A 152 34.66 -16.40 -11.02
C GLN A 152 36.00 -16.99 -11.51
N GLN A 153 36.91 -17.38 -10.61
CA GLN A 153 38.22 -17.93 -10.98
C GLN A 153 38.17 -19.42 -11.37
N GLN A 154 37.02 -20.09 -11.25
CA GLN A 154 36.92 -21.51 -11.60
C GLN A 154 36.82 -21.73 -13.12
N ASP A 155 37.51 -22.75 -13.62
CA ASP A 155 37.51 -23.13 -15.04
C ASP A 155 36.16 -23.74 -15.51
N LEU A 156 35.38 -24.29 -14.56
CA LEU A 156 34.10 -24.95 -14.82
C LEU A 156 32.99 -24.27 -14.02
N PHE A 157 31.87 -23.98 -14.68
CA PHE A 157 30.70 -23.41 -14.03
C PHE A 157 29.96 -24.46 -13.21
N SER A 158 29.81 -24.19 -11.90
CA SER A 158 29.01 -25.00 -10.98
C SER A 158 27.77 -24.22 -10.54
N LEU A 159 26.59 -24.63 -11.00
CA LEU A 159 25.32 -24.04 -10.58
C LEU A 159 25.09 -24.20 -9.06
N LEU A 160 25.48 -25.36 -8.51
CA LEU A 160 25.31 -25.66 -7.10
C LEU A 160 26.09 -24.69 -6.20
N GLU A 161 27.34 -24.39 -6.57
CA GLU A 161 28.18 -23.48 -5.77
C GLU A 161 27.68 -22.03 -5.86
N LEU A 162 27.26 -21.59 -7.05
CA LEU A 162 26.60 -20.29 -7.22
C LEU A 162 25.33 -20.21 -6.36
N GLU A 163 24.48 -21.24 -6.38
CA GLU A 163 23.25 -21.26 -5.59
C GLU A 163 23.55 -21.23 -4.09
N MET A 164 24.57 -21.94 -3.61
CA MET A 164 24.99 -21.91 -2.21
C MET A 164 25.44 -20.51 -1.77
N VAL A 165 26.25 -19.82 -2.58
CA VAL A 165 26.70 -18.44 -2.26
C VAL A 165 25.51 -17.48 -2.28
N VAL A 166 24.64 -17.58 -3.29
CA VAL A 166 23.43 -16.74 -3.37
C VAL A 166 22.51 -16.98 -2.19
N ASP A 167 22.30 -18.23 -1.76
CA ASP A 167 21.49 -18.57 -0.60
C ASP A 167 22.08 -18.03 0.70
N LYS A 168 23.41 -18.07 0.85
CA LYS A 168 24.10 -17.50 2.00
C LYS A 168 23.88 -15.99 2.09
N ILE A 169 24.09 -15.26 1.00
CA ILE A 169 23.86 -13.81 0.94
C ILE A 169 22.38 -13.49 1.23
N ARG A 170 21.46 -14.23 0.59
CA ARG A 170 20.01 -14.07 0.79
C ARG A 170 19.61 -14.25 2.24
N ASN A 171 20.09 -15.30 2.91
CA ASN A 171 19.78 -15.56 4.32
C ASN A 171 20.25 -14.42 5.22
N THR A 172 21.47 -13.92 4.99
CA THR A 172 22.01 -12.78 5.76
C THR A 172 21.17 -11.52 5.55
N VAL A 173 20.80 -11.20 4.31
CA VAL A 173 19.93 -10.05 4.00
C VAL A 173 18.56 -10.20 4.63
N ALA A 174 17.94 -11.38 4.51
CA ALA A 174 16.61 -11.64 5.06
C ALA A 174 16.57 -11.54 6.60
N GLU A 175 17.60 -12.01 7.30
CA GLU A 175 17.70 -11.88 8.76
C GLU A 175 17.88 -10.41 9.19
N HIS A 176 18.69 -9.63 8.45
CA HIS A 176 18.87 -8.21 8.73
C HIS A 176 17.60 -7.40 8.47
N LEU A 177 16.90 -7.66 7.37
CA LEU A 177 15.58 -7.09 7.09
C LEU A 177 14.59 -7.40 8.20
N TRP A 178 14.58 -8.64 8.68
CA TRP A 178 13.71 -9.06 9.77
C TRP A 178 13.99 -8.25 11.04
N LYS A 179 15.27 -8.10 11.44
CA LYS A 179 15.64 -7.30 12.62
C LYS A 179 15.22 -5.85 12.47
N LEU A 180 15.50 -5.25 11.32
CA LEU A 180 15.11 -3.87 11.03
C LEU A 180 13.58 -3.68 11.11
N VAL A 181 12.81 -4.54 10.45
CA VAL A 181 11.36 -4.37 10.33
C VAL A 181 10.64 -4.73 11.63
N VAL A 182 11.04 -5.83 12.28
CA VAL A 182 10.33 -6.35 13.46
C VAL A 182 10.81 -5.71 14.75
N GLU A 183 12.12 -5.58 14.94
CA GLU A 183 12.70 -5.08 16.20
C GLU A 183 12.83 -3.54 16.16
N GLU A 184 13.44 -2.97 15.12
CA GLU A 184 13.71 -1.52 15.09
C GLU A 184 12.48 -0.68 14.71
N ALA A 185 11.63 -1.18 13.80
CA ALA A 185 10.45 -0.47 13.32
C ALA A 185 9.13 -0.86 13.99
N ASP A 186 9.17 -1.77 14.98
CA ASP A 186 7.99 -2.29 15.70
C ASP A 186 6.83 -2.71 14.77
N LEU A 187 7.10 -3.65 13.86
CA LEU A 187 6.09 -4.15 12.92
C LEU A 187 4.81 -4.62 13.64
N LEU A 188 4.93 -5.29 14.79
CA LEU A 188 3.76 -5.81 15.52
C LEU A 188 2.89 -4.68 16.07
N GLY A 189 3.49 -3.61 16.60
CA GLY A 189 2.77 -2.40 17.00
C GLY A 189 2.02 -1.79 15.82
N GLN A 190 2.68 -1.61 14.67
CA GLN A 190 2.06 -1.01 13.49
C GLN A 190 0.97 -1.89 12.86
N LEU A 191 1.12 -3.22 12.85
CA LEU A 191 0.06 -4.14 12.44
C LEU A 191 -1.15 -4.07 13.37
N LYS A 192 -0.94 -3.89 14.68
CA LYS A 192 -2.02 -3.66 15.64
C LYS A 192 -2.73 -2.33 15.35
N THR A 193 -1.98 -1.26 15.08
CA THR A 193 -2.57 0.02 14.67
C THR A 193 -3.37 -0.10 13.37
N ILE A 194 -2.85 -0.81 12.36
CA ILE A 194 -3.58 -1.09 11.12
C ILE A 194 -4.88 -1.85 11.39
N LYS A 195 -4.85 -2.86 12.26
CA LYS A 195 -6.05 -3.58 12.70
C LYS A 195 -7.03 -2.65 13.40
N ASP A 196 -6.57 -1.80 14.32
CA ASP A 196 -7.40 -0.88 15.09
C ASP A 196 -8.21 0.06 14.18
N PHE A 197 -7.61 0.52 13.08
CA PHE A 197 -8.20 1.48 12.15
C PHE A 197 -8.88 0.82 10.92
N TYR A 198 -8.15 0.04 10.11
CA TYR A 198 -8.72 -0.58 8.90
C TYR A 198 -9.71 -1.71 9.22
N LEU A 199 -9.47 -2.46 10.30
CA LEU A 199 -10.33 -3.60 10.68
C LEU A 199 -11.32 -3.24 11.79
N LEU A 200 -11.46 -1.95 12.10
CA LEU A 200 -12.35 -1.40 13.13
C LEU A 200 -12.15 -2.00 14.53
N GLY A 201 -10.92 -2.38 14.88
CA GLY A 201 -10.61 -2.90 16.22
C GLY A 201 -10.99 -1.93 17.35
N ARG A 202 -10.96 -0.62 17.08
CA ARG A 202 -11.48 0.42 17.99
C ARG A 202 -12.94 0.73 17.72
N GLY A 203 -13.82 -0.19 18.08
CA GLY A 203 -15.26 -0.07 17.81
C GLY A 203 -15.93 1.17 18.41
N GLU A 204 -15.47 1.67 19.55
CA GLU A 204 -15.96 2.90 20.20
C GLU A 204 -15.60 4.17 19.42
N LEU A 205 -14.38 4.24 18.87
CA LEU A 205 -13.92 5.35 18.04
C LEU A 205 -14.80 5.47 16.80
N PHE A 206 -14.97 4.36 16.09
CA PHE A 206 -15.77 4.36 14.87
C PHE A 206 -17.26 4.52 15.14
N GLN A 207 -17.76 4.09 16.30
CA GLN A 207 -19.12 4.41 16.72
C GLN A 207 -19.31 5.93 16.89
N ALA A 208 -18.43 6.58 17.66
CA ALA A 208 -18.48 8.03 17.87
C ALA A 208 -18.30 8.82 16.56
N PHE A 209 -17.45 8.32 15.66
CA PHE A 209 -17.26 8.88 14.31
C PHE A 209 -18.51 8.73 13.43
N ILE A 210 -19.15 7.56 13.42
CA ILE A 210 -20.39 7.35 12.67
C ILE A 210 -21.47 8.30 13.16
N ASP A 211 -21.61 8.43 14.48
CA ASP A 211 -22.63 9.29 15.07
C ASP A 211 -22.39 10.78 14.76
N SER A 212 -21.13 11.23 14.69
CA SER A 212 -20.79 12.62 14.35
C SER A 212 -20.90 12.94 12.86
N THR A 213 -20.68 11.97 11.98
CA THR A 213 -20.63 12.18 10.51
C THR A 213 -21.89 11.75 9.77
N GLN A 214 -22.88 11.16 10.46
CA GLN A 214 -24.11 10.64 9.85
C GLN A 214 -24.89 11.66 9.03
N THR A 215 -24.97 12.92 9.46
CA THR A 215 -25.66 13.99 8.73
C THR A 215 -24.82 14.49 7.54
N LEU A 216 -23.50 14.54 7.70
CA LEU A 216 -22.54 15.01 6.70
C LEU A 216 -22.43 14.04 5.50
N LEU A 217 -22.25 12.74 5.78
CA LEU A 217 -21.98 11.72 4.76
C LEU A 217 -23.23 11.14 4.11
N LYS A 218 -24.44 11.47 4.60
CA LYS A 218 -25.70 11.16 3.91
C LYS A 218 -25.88 11.96 2.63
N ALA A 219 -25.35 13.18 2.57
CA ALA A 219 -25.33 14.00 1.37
C ALA A 219 -24.25 13.54 0.39
N PRO A 220 -24.35 13.88 -0.92
CA PRO A 220 -23.26 13.68 -1.85
C PRO A 220 -22.00 14.48 -1.41
N PRO A 221 -20.80 13.93 -1.63
CA PRO A 221 -19.57 14.56 -1.17
C PRO A 221 -19.29 15.87 -1.91
N THR A 222 -18.81 16.87 -1.17
CA THR A 222 -18.35 18.17 -1.69
C THR A 222 -16.84 18.30 -1.49
N ALA A 223 -16.22 19.33 -2.08
CA ALA A 223 -14.76 19.56 -1.96
C ALA A 223 -14.27 19.77 -0.51
N VAL A 224 -15.16 20.16 0.42
CA VAL A 224 -14.82 20.35 1.84
C VAL A 224 -15.07 19.10 2.69
N THR A 225 -15.86 18.14 2.19
CA THR A 225 -16.29 16.95 2.93
C THR A 225 -15.11 16.14 3.44
N GLU A 226 -14.03 16.03 2.68
CA GLU A 226 -12.81 15.32 3.12
C GLU A 226 -12.20 15.94 4.37
N HIS A 227 -12.07 17.27 4.41
CA HIS A 227 -11.52 17.97 5.57
C HIS A 227 -12.43 17.82 6.79
N ASP A 228 -13.74 18.02 6.61
CA ASP A 228 -14.73 17.96 7.70
C ASP A 228 -14.79 16.56 8.32
N VAL A 229 -14.69 15.51 7.50
CA VAL A 229 -14.66 14.12 7.95
C VAL A 229 -13.40 13.81 8.77
N ASN A 230 -12.24 14.31 8.35
CA ASN A 230 -11.00 14.14 9.11
C ASN A 230 -11.04 14.88 10.45
N VAL A 231 -11.59 16.10 10.48
CA VAL A 231 -11.83 16.83 11.73
C VAL A 231 -12.81 16.07 12.64
N ALA A 232 -13.87 15.49 12.08
CA ALA A 232 -14.81 14.68 12.84
C ALA A 232 -14.17 13.40 13.41
N LEU A 233 -13.22 12.78 12.69
CA LEU A 233 -12.43 11.66 13.21
C LEU A 233 -11.53 12.09 14.38
N GLN A 234 -10.87 13.24 14.28
CA GLN A 234 -10.07 13.80 15.37
C GLN A 234 -10.92 14.13 16.60
N GLN A 235 -12.11 14.69 16.40
CA GLN A 235 -13.07 14.93 17.48
C GLN A 235 -13.61 13.64 18.10
N ALA A 236 -13.81 12.59 17.30
CA ALA A 236 -14.21 11.28 17.81
C ALA A 236 -13.08 10.66 18.65
N ALA A 237 -11.83 10.77 18.22
CA ALA A 237 -10.66 10.29 18.96
C ALA A 237 -10.50 11.01 20.30
N SER A 238 -10.67 12.33 20.35
CA SER A 238 -10.59 13.08 21.61
C SER A 238 -11.73 12.76 22.58
N ARG A 239 -12.94 12.48 22.08
CA ARG A 239 -14.07 12.04 22.92
C ARG A 239 -13.84 10.69 23.58
N VAL A 240 -13.12 9.81 22.90
CA VAL A 240 -12.82 8.44 23.38
C VAL A 240 -11.54 8.42 24.21
N LEU A 241 -10.87 9.57 24.41
CA LEU A 241 -9.61 9.68 25.16
C LEU A 241 -8.52 8.76 24.58
N LEU A 242 -8.34 8.81 23.26
CA LEU A 242 -7.30 8.02 22.61
C LEU A 242 -5.91 8.46 23.11
N ASP A 243 -5.22 7.57 23.82
CA ASP A 243 -3.93 7.87 24.49
C ASP A 243 -2.79 8.27 23.53
N ASP A 244 -2.85 7.86 22.26
CA ASP A 244 -1.77 8.06 21.27
C ASP A 244 -2.26 8.85 20.04
N GLU A 245 -2.29 10.18 20.17
CA GLU A 245 -2.63 11.09 19.08
C GLU A 245 -1.61 11.02 17.91
N HIS A 246 -0.39 10.54 18.14
CA HIS A 246 0.62 10.43 17.08
C HIS A 246 0.26 9.36 16.05
N GLN A 247 -0.40 8.28 16.47
CA GLN A 247 -0.90 7.26 15.54
C GLN A 247 -2.02 7.80 14.67
N LEU A 248 -2.87 8.69 15.20
CA LEU A 248 -3.97 9.27 14.45
C LEU A 248 -3.49 10.08 13.24
N HIS A 249 -2.38 10.81 13.37
CA HIS A 249 -1.81 11.60 12.27
C HIS A 249 -1.28 10.76 11.11
N LEU A 250 -1.06 9.45 11.30
CA LEU A 250 -0.70 8.54 10.21
C LEU A 250 -1.89 8.18 9.34
N PHE A 251 -3.11 8.31 9.86
CA PHE A 251 -4.34 7.99 9.14
C PHE A 251 -5.02 9.23 8.61
N HIS A 252 -5.49 9.13 7.37
CA HIS A 252 -6.24 10.18 6.72
C HIS A 252 -7.42 9.57 5.97
N LEU A 253 -8.62 10.06 6.25
CA LEU A 253 -9.82 9.66 5.51
C LEU A 253 -9.82 10.37 4.16
N THR A 254 -10.01 9.60 3.09
CA THR A 254 -10.01 10.08 1.71
C THR A 254 -11.43 10.02 1.16
N ILE A 255 -11.78 10.96 0.29
CA ILE A 255 -13.07 10.95 -0.43
C ILE A 255 -12.79 10.73 -1.91
N SER A 256 -13.05 9.52 -2.39
CA SER A 256 -12.96 9.19 -3.81
C SER A 256 -14.11 9.84 -4.57
N THR A 257 -13.88 11.06 -5.06
CA THR A 257 -14.73 11.63 -6.10
C THR A 257 -14.34 10.96 -7.41
N GLN A 258 -15.12 10.00 -7.91
CA GLN A 258 -14.87 9.28 -9.17
C GLN A 258 -14.89 10.19 -10.43
N ALA A 259 -14.81 11.51 -10.27
CA ALA A 259 -14.89 12.52 -11.32
C ALA A 259 -13.54 13.03 -11.83
N ARG A 260 -12.39 12.64 -11.24
CA ARG A 260 -11.07 13.15 -11.69
C ARG A 260 -10.25 12.18 -12.55
N ASP A 261 -10.26 10.88 -12.28
CA ASP A 261 -9.32 9.97 -12.98
C ASP A 261 -9.72 9.61 -14.44
N HIS A 262 -11.00 9.74 -14.84
CA HIS A 262 -11.40 9.48 -16.22
C HIS A 262 -11.34 10.70 -17.16
N ARG A 263 -11.14 11.92 -16.63
CA ARG A 263 -11.08 13.13 -17.48
C ARG A 263 -9.73 13.32 -18.16
N GLU A 264 -8.63 12.85 -17.57
CA GLU A 264 -7.30 13.01 -18.17
C GLU A 264 -6.97 11.97 -19.25
N GLN A 265 -7.59 10.79 -19.24
CA GLN A 265 -7.41 9.80 -20.31
C GLN A 265 -8.36 9.95 -21.51
N THR A 266 -9.45 10.71 -21.37
CA THR A 266 -10.50 10.80 -22.42
C THR A 266 -10.45 12.12 -23.21
N GLN A 267 -9.63 13.11 -22.81
CA GLN A 267 -9.50 14.37 -23.55
C GLN A 267 -8.56 14.33 -24.76
N ALA A 268 -7.88 13.21 -25.04
CA ALA A 268 -7.02 13.07 -26.21
C ALA A 268 -7.71 12.45 -27.46
N ILE A 269 -8.96 11.97 -27.37
CA ILE A 269 -9.58 11.20 -28.47
C ILE A 269 -10.85 11.86 -29.05
N VAL A 270 -11.43 12.89 -28.43
CA VAL A 270 -12.71 13.45 -28.92
C VAL A 270 -12.50 14.75 -29.72
N SER A 271 -11.79 14.64 -30.84
CA SER A 271 -11.96 15.53 -31.98
C SER A 271 -12.19 14.68 -33.23
N GLU A 272 -13.45 14.31 -33.45
CA GLU A 272 -14.11 14.06 -34.74
C GLU A 272 -15.25 13.04 -34.57
N GLY A 273 -16.44 13.37 -35.09
CA GLY A 273 -17.43 12.37 -35.47
C GLY A 273 -18.68 12.26 -34.60
N LEU A 274 -19.79 12.77 -35.15
CA LEU A 274 -21.17 12.64 -34.70
C LEU A 274 -21.64 11.18 -34.49
N SER A 275 -22.43 10.94 -33.43
CA SER A 275 -23.81 10.40 -33.46
C SER A 275 -24.15 9.69 -32.14
N GLY A 276 -25.40 9.90 -31.69
CA GLY A 276 -25.85 9.58 -30.35
C GLY A 276 -25.83 8.10 -29.99
N HIS A 277 -25.24 7.81 -28.84
CA HIS A 277 -25.74 6.80 -27.92
C HIS A 277 -25.74 7.42 -26.53
N GLU A 278 -26.88 7.30 -25.85
CA GLU A 278 -27.08 7.71 -24.46
C GLU A 278 -26.02 7.02 -23.59
N GLY A 279 -24.98 7.77 -23.24
CA GLY A 279 -23.96 7.31 -22.30
C GLY A 279 -24.62 7.08 -20.95
N GLU A 280 -24.42 5.89 -20.37
CA GLU A 280 -24.64 5.65 -18.96
C GLU A 280 -23.92 6.76 -18.18
N ALA A 281 -24.70 7.70 -17.66
CA ALA A 281 -24.19 8.73 -16.78
C ALA A 281 -23.50 8.02 -15.61
N VAL A 282 -22.17 8.13 -15.55
CA VAL A 282 -21.34 7.73 -14.41
C VAL A 282 -22.00 8.30 -13.16
N ARG A 283 -22.69 7.44 -12.41
CA ARG A 283 -23.47 7.86 -11.24
C ARG A 283 -22.47 8.37 -10.21
N GLU A 284 -22.50 9.67 -9.93
CA GLU A 284 -21.85 10.23 -8.75
C GLU A 284 -22.24 9.37 -7.54
N PRO A 285 -21.32 9.08 -6.60
CA PRO A 285 -21.67 8.31 -5.42
C PRO A 285 -22.82 9.02 -4.71
N TRP A 286 -24.00 8.41 -4.71
CA TRP A 286 -25.24 8.98 -4.16
C TRP A 286 -25.16 9.32 -2.67
N SER A 287 -24.08 8.90 -1.99
CA SER A 287 -23.80 9.20 -0.59
C SER A 287 -22.29 9.29 -0.35
N GLY A 288 -21.87 10.27 0.46
CA GLY A 288 -20.49 10.40 0.94
C GLY A 288 -19.95 9.13 1.63
N TRP A 289 -20.82 8.30 2.22
CA TRP A 289 -20.43 7.01 2.79
C TRP A 289 -19.81 6.05 1.76
N ALA A 290 -20.32 6.05 0.52
CA ALA A 290 -19.79 5.22 -0.55
C ALA A 290 -18.49 5.78 -1.14
N ALA A 291 -18.21 7.07 -0.93
CA ALA A 291 -16.98 7.71 -1.38
C ALA A 291 -15.85 7.63 -0.34
N LEU A 292 -16.14 7.24 0.91
CA LEU A 292 -15.19 7.21 2.00
C LEU A 292 -14.15 6.09 1.80
N GLY A 293 -12.88 6.43 2.02
CA GLY A 293 -11.77 5.51 2.13
C GLY A 293 -10.86 5.92 3.28
N LEU A 294 -9.98 5.01 3.68
CA LEU A 294 -8.93 5.23 4.66
C LEU A 294 -7.57 5.11 3.97
N SER A 295 -6.70 6.08 4.22
CA SER A 295 -5.31 6.08 3.78
C SER A 295 -4.39 6.07 4.99
N TYR A 296 -3.28 5.34 4.89
CA TYR A 296 -2.28 5.23 5.94
C TYR A 296 -0.91 5.63 5.39
N THR A 297 -0.27 6.59 6.06
CA THR A 297 1.06 7.07 5.71
C THR A 297 2.10 6.12 6.28
N VAL A 298 2.62 5.23 5.44
CA VAL A 298 3.62 4.25 5.84
C VAL A 298 4.98 4.94 5.96
N ARG A 299 5.66 4.74 7.09
CA ARG A 299 7.05 5.19 7.27
C ARG A 299 8.03 4.10 6.87
N TRP A 300 9.22 4.52 6.45
CA TRP A 300 10.34 3.59 6.30
C TRP A 300 10.61 2.89 7.64
N PRO A 301 10.91 1.58 7.65
CA PRO A 301 11.10 0.65 6.54
C PRO A 301 9.83 -0.13 6.15
N LEU A 302 8.68 0.13 6.78
CA LEU A 302 7.50 -0.73 6.69
C LEU A 302 6.82 -0.77 5.32
N HIS A 303 7.09 0.21 4.47
CA HIS A 303 6.63 0.22 3.08
C HIS A 303 6.99 -1.09 2.33
N ILE A 304 8.10 -1.75 2.70
CA ILE A 304 8.55 -3.04 2.11
C ILE A 304 7.46 -4.12 2.23
N LEU A 305 6.70 -4.10 3.32
CA LEU A 305 5.59 -5.00 3.57
C LEU A 305 4.25 -4.36 3.21
N LEU A 306 4.04 -3.12 3.64
CA LEU A 306 2.79 -2.36 3.49
C LEU A 306 2.78 -1.57 2.18
N THR A 307 2.77 -2.31 1.08
CA THR A 307 2.72 -1.69 -0.26
C THR A 307 1.36 -1.00 -0.50
N PRO A 308 1.29 -0.03 -1.43
CA PRO A 308 0.01 0.59 -1.80
C PRO A 308 -1.06 -0.44 -2.17
N SER A 309 -0.69 -1.48 -2.92
CA SER A 309 -1.61 -2.56 -3.31
C SER A 309 -2.17 -3.37 -2.13
N VAL A 310 -1.41 -3.46 -1.03
CA VAL A 310 -1.86 -4.11 0.20
C VAL A 310 -2.77 -3.18 0.99
N LEU A 311 -2.44 -1.89 1.08
CA LEU A 311 -3.30 -0.89 1.72
C LEU A 311 -4.65 -0.76 1.02
N ASP A 312 -4.69 -0.86 -0.31
CA ASP A 312 -5.95 -0.88 -1.08
C ASP A 312 -6.85 -2.04 -0.67
N LYS A 313 -6.28 -3.24 -0.48
CA LYS A 313 -7.00 -4.42 0.02
C LYS A 313 -7.53 -4.21 1.44
N TYR A 314 -6.74 -3.59 2.33
CA TYR A 314 -7.22 -3.20 3.66
C TYR A 314 -8.34 -2.15 3.58
N ASN A 315 -8.26 -1.20 2.65
CA ASN A 315 -9.29 -0.19 2.46
C ASN A 315 -10.61 -0.79 1.96
N VAL A 316 -10.56 -1.82 1.11
CA VAL A 316 -11.74 -2.61 0.72
C VAL A 316 -12.39 -3.27 1.95
N MET A 317 -11.58 -3.93 2.80
CA MET A 317 -12.05 -4.51 4.05
C MET A 317 -12.69 -3.45 4.98
N PHE A 318 -12.01 -2.31 5.15
CA PHE A 318 -12.47 -1.19 5.96
C PHE A 318 -13.85 -0.70 5.54
N ARG A 319 -14.05 -0.45 4.24
CA ARG A 319 -15.32 0.04 3.70
C ARG A 319 -16.46 -0.95 3.97
N TYR A 320 -16.20 -2.25 3.79
CA TYR A 320 -17.17 -3.29 4.07
C TYR A 320 -17.54 -3.36 5.55
N LEU A 321 -16.54 -3.44 6.44
CA LEU A 321 -16.78 -3.52 7.88
C LEU A 321 -17.50 -2.27 8.40
N LEU A 322 -17.15 -1.09 7.88
CA LEU A 322 -17.79 0.18 8.24
C LEU A 322 -19.24 0.21 7.80
N GLU A 323 -19.56 -0.34 6.63
CA GLU A 323 -20.94 -0.45 6.16
C GLU A 323 -21.79 -1.33 7.08
N VAL A 324 -21.30 -2.50 7.46
CA VAL A 324 -22.02 -3.39 8.39
C VAL A 324 -22.19 -2.70 9.75
N ARG A 325 -21.16 -2.01 10.26
CA ARG A 325 -21.23 -1.28 11.53
C ARG A 325 -22.23 -0.12 11.49
N ARG A 326 -22.31 0.59 10.36
CA ARG A 326 -23.28 1.67 10.13
C ARG A 326 -24.71 1.15 10.08
N VAL A 327 -24.95 0.01 9.42
CA VAL A 327 -26.27 -0.64 9.40
C VAL A 327 -26.69 -1.05 10.81
N GLN A 328 -25.77 -1.59 11.60
CA GLN A 328 -26.00 -1.91 13.02
C GLN A 328 -26.40 -0.66 13.82
N ALA A 329 -25.63 0.43 13.71
CA ALA A 329 -25.92 1.69 14.40
C ALA A 329 -27.27 2.29 13.99
N GLU A 330 -27.62 2.26 12.71
CA GLU A 330 -28.91 2.78 12.21
C GLU A 330 -30.09 1.92 12.68
N LEU A 331 -29.94 0.58 12.74
CA LEU A 331 -30.93 -0.32 13.32
C LEU A 331 -31.13 -0.04 14.82
N GLN A 332 -30.07 0.28 15.55
CA GLN A 332 -30.15 0.70 16.95
C GLN A 332 -30.82 2.07 17.11
N ARG A 333 -30.51 3.04 16.23
CA ARG A 333 -31.18 4.35 16.20
C ARG A 333 -32.68 4.23 15.94
N CYS A 334 -33.09 3.33 15.04
CA CYS A 334 -34.50 3.05 14.79
C CYS A 334 -35.22 2.52 16.04
N TRP A 335 -34.52 1.78 16.91
CA TRP A 335 -35.07 1.37 18.20
C TRP A 335 -35.38 2.56 19.09
N ALA A 336 -34.41 3.46 19.24
CA ALA A 336 -34.49 4.57 20.18
C ALA A 336 -35.70 5.44 19.82
N VAL A 337 -35.83 5.78 18.54
CA VAL A 337 -36.98 6.54 18.01
C VAL A 337 -38.31 5.80 18.22
N GLN A 338 -38.34 4.47 18.03
CA GLN A 338 -39.56 3.67 18.26
C GLN A 338 -39.92 3.59 19.75
N MET A 339 -38.92 3.53 20.64
CA MET A 339 -39.12 3.44 22.08
C MET A 339 -39.64 4.76 22.66
N GLU A 340 -39.16 5.91 22.15
CA GLU A 340 -39.70 7.24 22.46
C GLU A 340 -41.18 7.38 22.06
N ARG A 341 -41.55 6.82 20.90
CA ARG A 341 -42.92 6.82 20.37
C ARG A 341 -43.85 5.82 21.03
N LYS A 342 -43.35 4.84 21.77
CA LYS A 342 -44.16 3.85 22.51
C LYS A 342 -45.05 4.51 23.59
N SER A 343 -44.76 5.76 23.96
CA SER A 343 -45.66 6.60 24.77
C SER A 343 -46.96 7.02 24.06
N SER A 344 -47.06 6.81 22.74
CA SER A 344 -48.23 7.03 21.90
C SER A 344 -48.84 5.70 21.43
N ARG A 345 -50.15 5.70 21.12
CA ARG A 345 -50.96 4.49 20.83
C ARG A 345 -50.29 3.59 19.77
N MET A 346 -50.07 2.33 20.14
CA MET A 346 -49.41 1.31 19.32
C MET A 346 -50.39 0.66 18.35
N ASP A 347 -50.10 0.69 17.05
CA ASP A 347 -50.91 0.04 16.00
C ASP A 347 -50.44 -1.41 15.73
N LYS A 348 -51.32 -2.26 15.18
CA LYS A 348 -50.97 -3.65 14.77
C LYS A 348 -49.88 -3.68 13.70
N SER A 349 -49.81 -2.65 12.83
CA SER A 349 -48.73 -2.48 11.83
C SER A 349 -47.35 -2.33 12.49
N ASP A 350 -47.29 -1.69 13.65
CA ASP A 350 -46.03 -1.47 14.35
C ASP A 350 -45.48 -2.78 14.92
N ALA A 351 -46.32 -3.69 15.40
CA ALA A 351 -45.87 -5.00 15.89
C ALA A 351 -45.09 -5.81 14.82
N VAL A 352 -45.50 -5.74 13.55
CA VAL A 352 -44.81 -6.41 12.44
C VAL A 352 -43.46 -5.75 12.16
N LYS A 353 -43.42 -4.41 12.12
CA LYS A 353 -42.17 -3.63 11.93
C LYS A 353 -41.17 -3.91 13.06
N TRP A 354 -41.64 -4.01 14.30
CA TRP A 354 -40.82 -4.33 15.47
C TRP A 354 -40.22 -5.73 15.37
N ARG A 355 -41.02 -6.71 14.95
CA ARG A 355 -40.54 -8.09 14.75
C ARG A 355 -39.47 -8.16 13.67
N LEU A 356 -39.71 -7.53 12.51
CA LEU A 356 -38.75 -7.49 11.42
C LEU A 356 -37.44 -6.82 11.86
N ARG A 357 -37.54 -5.68 12.54
CA ARG A 357 -36.36 -4.96 13.04
C ARG A 357 -35.57 -5.80 14.04
N ASN A 358 -36.23 -6.44 15.00
CA ASN A 358 -35.55 -7.30 15.97
C ASN A 358 -34.83 -8.48 15.29
N HIS A 359 -35.46 -9.07 14.26
CA HIS A 359 -34.83 -10.15 13.49
C HIS A 359 -33.61 -9.66 12.71
N MET A 360 -33.71 -8.50 12.06
CA MET A 360 -32.59 -7.90 11.31
C MET A 360 -31.45 -7.43 12.23
N ALA A 361 -31.77 -6.87 13.40
CA ALA A 361 -30.77 -6.52 14.41
C ALA A 361 -30.03 -7.77 14.89
N PHE A 362 -30.77 -8.83 15.24
CA PHE A 362 -30.18 -10.11 15.61
C PHE A 362 -29.27 -10.65 14.49
N LEU A 363 -29.70 -10.61 13.23
CA LEU A 363 -28.88 -11.05 12.09
C LEU A 363 -27.56 -10.24 11.99
N VAL A 364 -27.64 -8.91 12.03
CA VAL A 364 -26.47 -8.04 11.89
C VAL A 364 -25.53 -8.15 13.08
N ASP A 365 -26.06 -8.30 14.30
CA ASP A 365 -25.25 -8.49 15.51
C ASP A 365 -24.48 -9.81 15.46
N ASN A 366 -25.12 -10.91 15.03
CA ASN A 366 -24.44 -12.20 14.86
C ASN A 366 -23.42 -12.17 13.71
N LEU A 367 -23.73 -11.47 12.61
CA LEU A 367 -22.79 -11.29 11.51
C LEU A 367 -21.55 -10.51 11.95
N GLN A 368 -21.74 -9.41 12.69
CA GLN A 368 -20.63 -8.64 13.27
C GLN A 368 -19.80 -9.49 14.23
N TYR A 369 -20.44 -10.29 15.08
CA TYR A 369 -19.75 -11.19 16.00
C TYR A 369 -18.87 -12.21 15.26
N TYR A 370 -19.42 -12.89 14.25
CA TYR A 370 -18.67 -13.83 13.41
C TYR A 370 -17.48 -13.15 12.71
N LEU A 371 -17.71 -11.98 12.10
CA LEU A 371 -16.66 -11.25 11.40
C LEU A 371 -15.55 -10.81 12.35
N GLN A 372 -15.88 -10.30 13.54
CA GLN A 372 -14.88 -9.83 14.50
C GLN A 372 -14.12 -10.97 15.16
N VAL A 373 -14.83 -11.95 15.72
CA VAL A 373 -14.22 -12.99 16.57
C VAL A 373 -13.65 -14.12 15.72
N ASP A 374 -14.48 -14.75 14.91
CA ASP A 374 -14.11 -15.99 14.21
C ASP A 374 -13.20 -15.73 13.00
N VAL A 375 -13.34 -14.57 12.37
CA VAL A 375 -12.53 -14.17 11.20
C VAL A 375 -11.37 -13.27 11.63
N LEU A 376 -11.63 -12.05 12.10
CA LEU A 376 -10.58 -11.05 12.29
C LEU A 376 -9.61 -11.42 13.43
N GLU A 377 -10.12 -11.72 14.63
CA GLU A 377 -9.27 -12.05 15.78
C GLU A 377 -8.49 -13.36 15.59
N SER A 378 -9.16 -14.40 15.06
CA SER A 378 -8.52 -15.69 14.76
C SER A 378 -7.37 -15.53 13.75
N GLN A 379 -7.63 -14.89 12.60
CA GLN A 379 -6.62 -14.71 11.56
C GLN A 379 -5.48 -13.81 12.03
N PHE A 380 -5.77 -12.75 12.81
CA PHE A 380 -4.75 -11.85 13.31
C PHE A 380 -3.85 -12.52 14.35
N SER A 381 -4.42 -13.35 15.23
CA SER A 381 -3.65 -14.13 16.21
C SER A 381 -2.67 -15.09 15.52
N GLN A 382 -3.11 -15.75 14.43
CA GLN A 382 -2.23 -16.59 13.61
C GLN A 382 -1.09 -15.79 12.99
N LEU A 383 -1.36 -14.59 12.44
CA LEU A 383 -0.33 -13.72 11.88
C LEU A 383 0.69 -13.31 12.95
N GLN A 384 0.24 -12.86 14.12
CA GLN A 384 1.13 -12.47 15.22
C GLN A 384 2.05 -13.63 15.66
N GLN A 385 1.51 -14.85 15.72
CA GLN A 385 2.30 -16.04 16.04
C GLN A 385 3.33 -16.37 14.95
N GLN A 386 2.99 -16.22 13.67
CA GLN A 386 3.95 -16.42 12.57
C GLN A 386 5.06 -15.36 12.56
N VAL A 387 4.73 -14.10 12.82
CA VAL A 387 5.70 -12.99 12.88
C VAL A 387 6.68 -13.15 14.04
N SER A 388 6.20 -13.62 15.20
CA SER A 388 7.04 -13.84 16.38
C SER A 388 7.89 -15.11 16.33
N SER A 389 7.47 -16.14 15.58
CA SER A 389 8.18 -17.42 15.53
C SER A 389 9.27 -17.51 14.46
N LYS A 390 9.13 -16.81 13.33
CA LYS A 390 10.05 -16.91 12.19
C LYS A 390 10.96 -15.69 12.10
N ARG A 391 12.28 -15.92 11.97
CA ARG A 391 13.31 -14.87 11.77
C ARG A 391 13.68 -14.67 10.30
N ASP A 392 12.68 -14.70 9.43
CA ASP A 392 12.86 -14.55 7.98
C ASP A 392 11.80 -13.57 7.46
N PHE A 393 12.27 -12.49 6.83
CA PHE A 393 11.41 -11.43 6.32
C PHE A 393 10.46 -11.93 5.21
N GLU A 394 10.93 -12.82 4.33
CA GLU A 394 10.12 -13.33 3.21
C GLU A 394 8.97 -14.21 3.73
N SER A 395 9.26 -15.04 4.74
CA SER A 395 8.25 -15.80 5.47
C SER A 395 7.18 -14.91 6.13
N ILE A 396 7.56 -13.75 6.69
CA ILE A 396 6.61 -12.77 7.25
C ILE A 396 5.74 -12.17 6.14
N ARG A 397 6.35 -11.77 5.02
CA ARG A 397 5.64 -11.22 3.87
C ARG A 397 4.58 -12.19 3.36
N LEU A 398 4.95 -13.45 3.16
CA LEU A 398 4.02 -14.50 2.73
C LEU A 398 2.91 -14.75 3.76
N ALA A 399 3.23 -14.75 5.06
CA ALA A 399 2.22 -14.91 6.10
C ALA A 399 1.22 -13.74 6.11
N HIS A 400 1.68 -12.51 5.90
CA HIS A 400 0.83 -11.33 5.79
C HIS A 400 -0.05 -11.34 4.52
N ASP A 401 0.51 -11.73 3.38
CA ASP A 401 -0.24 -11.88 2.13
C ASP A 401 -1.34 -12.95 2.27
N ALA A 402 -1.02 -14.09 2.89
CA ALA A 402 -1.98 -15.14 3.20
C ALA A 402 -3.05 -14.68 4.19
N PHE A 403 -2.67 -13.94 5.24
CA PHE A 403 -3.61 -13.34 6.18
C PHE A 403 -4.64 -12.46 5.47
N LEU A 404 -4.18 -11.53 4.63
CA LEU A 404 -5.06 -10.59 3.93
C LEU A 404 -5.94 -11.28 2.88
N ALA A 405 -5.39 -12.25 2.16
CA ALA A 405 -6.17 -13.06 1.22
C ALA A 405 -7.28 -13.86 1.93
N ASN A 406 -6.96 -14.48 3.08
CA ASN A 406 -7.92 -15.21 3.88
C ASN A 406 -8.99 -14.30 4.45
N LEU A 407 -8.64 -13.09 4.92
CA LEU A 407 -9.61 -12.10 5.38
C LEU A 407 -10.61 -11.73 4.29
N LEU A 408 -10.13 -11.43 3.08
CA LEU A 408 -10.99 -11.07 1.94
C LEU A 408 -11.91 -12.24 1.52
N ALA A 409 -11.40 -13.47 1.56
CA ALA A 409 -12.18 -14.65 1.20
C ALA A 409 -13.25 -14.99 2.24
N THR A 410 -12.90 -14.97 3.52
CA THR A 410 -13.79 -15.37 4.63
C THR A 410 -14.82 -14.30 4.99
N SER A 411 -14.57 -13.02 4.65
CA SER A 411 -15.50 -11.90 4.85
C SER A 411 -16.60 -11.79 3.78
N PHE A 412 -16.73 -12.79 2.90
CA PHE A 412 -17.69 -12.85 1.79
C PHE A 412 -17.51 -11.77 0.71
N ILE A 413 -16.41 -11.02 0.73
CA ILE A 413 -16.16 -9.95 -0.25
C ILE A 413 -15.84 -10.52 -1.64
N LEU A 414 -15.21 -11.69 -1.69
CA LEU A 414 -14.85 -12.38 -2.95
C LEU A 414 -15.98 -13.20 -3.57
N LEU A 415 -17.19 -13.22 -3.00
CA LEU A 415 -18.33 -13.99 -3.49
C LEU A 415 -19.23 -13.23 -4.49
N LYS A 416 -18.72 -12.15 -5.09
CA LYS A 416 -19.45 -11.35 -6.10
C LYS A 416 -19.15 -11.78 -7.52
#